data_AF-A0A9E7DA06-F1
#
_entry.id   AF-A0A9E7DA06-F1
#
_cell.length_a   1.000
_cell.length_b   1.000
_cell.length_c   1.000
_cell.angle_alpha   90.00
_cell.angle_beta   90.00
_cell.angle_gamma   90.00
#
_symmetry.space_group_name_H-M   'P 1'
#
loop_
_entity.id
_entity.type
_entity.pdbx_description
1 polymer ?
#
loop_
_entity_poly.entity_id
_entity_poly.type
_entity_poly.pdbx_seq_one_letter_code
_entity_poly.pdbx_strand_id
1 'polypeptide(L)'
;MKPATLAFGFLCAFLGVLFFHQATITFYHGMGWIPGPAFRQAPIAPWGVPQLWNSCFWGGMWGILFAILEPKRPAGMPLWLFAVLFCLALPLVVGAWVVVPLIKGLPLFANGNTTAMLRSLGIYGVWGFGLALFWRGLPALFRKG
;
A
#
# COMPACT_ATOMS: atom_id res chain seq x y z
N MET A 1 10.52 20.32 3.92
CA MET A 1 10.76 18.85 3.96
C MET A 1 11.84 18.52 2.93
N LYS A 2 12.79 17.63 3.25
CA LYS A 2 13.92 17.33 2.36
C LYS A 2 13.50 16.32 1.26
N PRO A 3 14.01 16.41 0.02
CA PRO A 3 13.73 15.42 -1.04
C PRO A 3 14.04 13.98 -0.63
N ALA A 4 15.10 13.78 0.17
CA ALA A 4 15.47 12.48 0.71
C ALA A 4 14.37 11.84 1.58
N THR A 5 13.59 12.64 2.33
CA THR A 5 12.46 12.13 3.14
C THR A 5 11.33 11.61 2.26
N LEU A 6 11.08 12.26 1.13
CA LEU A 6 10.08 11.81 0.16
C LEU A 6 10.51 10.53 -0.54
N ALA A 7 11.76 10.48 -1.01
CA ALA A 7 12.34 9.27 -1.60
C ALA A 7 12.35 8.10 -0.59
N PHE A 8 12.62 8.38 0.68
CA PHE A 8 12.56 7.39 1.75
C PHE A 8 11.14 6.85 1.96
N GLY A 9 10.14 7.72 2.01
CA GLY A 9 8.74 7.31 2.10
C GLY A 9 8.30 6.47 0.90
N PHE A 10 8.68 6.89 -0.31
CA PHE A 10 8.45 6.11 -1.53
C PHE A 10 9.03 4.70 -1.38
N LEU A 11 10.30 4.59 -1.01
CA LEU A 11 10.99 3.31 -0.88
C LEU A 11 10.34 2.42 0.20
N CYS A 12 10.01 2.97 1.36
CA CYS A 12 9.37 2.20 2.44
C CYS A 12 8.03 1.60 2.01
N ALA A 13 7.18 2.39 1.33
CA ALA A 13 5.88 1.91 0.87
C ALA A 13 6.00 0.97 -0.33
N PHE A 14 6.94 1.23 -1.25
CA PHE A 14 7.27 0.35 -2.37
C PHE A 14 7.69 -1.04 -1.89
N LEU A 15 8.62 -1.11 -0.94
CA LEU A 15 9.05 -2.36 -0.32
C LEU A 15 7.90 -2.98 0.49
N GLY A 16 7.08 -2.16 1.14
CA GLY A 16 5.85 -2.59 1.78
C GLY A 16 4.92 -3.34 0.82
N VAL A 17 4.77 -2.87 -0.42
CA VAL A 17 3.98 -3.59 -1.43
C VAL A 17 4.64 -4.93 -1.73
N LEU A 18 5.94 -4.94 -2.04
CA LEU A 18 6.66 -6.15 -2.42
C LEU A 18 6.65 -7.25 -1.36
N PHE A 19 6.83 -6.89 -0.09
CA PHE A 19 7.03 -7.88 0.98
C PHE A 19 5.80 -8.13 1.84
N PHE A 20 4.89 -7.18 2.01
CA PHE A 20 3.75 -7.31 2.93
C PHE A 20 2.42 -7.43 2.18
N HIS A 21 2.17 -6.53 1.23
CA HIS A 21 0.96 -6.61 0.40
C HIS A 21 0.96 -7.90 -0.43
N GLN A 22 2.06 -8.19 -1.15
CA GLN A 22 2.16 -9.43 -1.93
C GLN A 22 2.17 -10.68 -1.05
N ALA A 23 2.81 -10.67 0.13
CA ALA A 23 2.76 -11.80 1.04
C ALA A 23 1.33 -12.10 1.52
N THR A 24 0.53 -11.07 1.79
CA THR A 24 -0.89 -11.24 2.15
C THR A 24 -1.69 -11.85 1.01
N ILE A 25 -1.43 -11.41 -0.23
CA ILE A 25 -2.05 -12.00 -1.43
C ILE A 25 -1.61 -13.47 -1.60
N THR A 26 -0.32 -13.78 -1.41
CA THR A 26 0.19 -15.17 -1.47
C THR A 26 -0.53 -16.04 -0.45
N PHE A 27 -0.67 -15.57 0.79
CA PHE A 27 -1.39 -16.28 1.84
C PHE A 27 -2.86 -16.51 1.47
N TYR A 28 -3.57 -15.46 1.04
CA TYR A 28 -4.98 -15.56 0.63
C TYR A 28 -5.19 -16.46 -0.58
N HIS A 29 -4.28 -16.45 -1.54
CA HIS A 29 -4.35 -17.31 -2.70
C HIS A 29 -4.10 -18.78 -2.32
N GLY A 30 -3.12 -19.04 -1.45
CA GLY A 30 -2.81 -20.38 -0.95
C GLY A 30 -3.96 -21.06 -0.21
N MET A 31 -4.80 -20.28 0.49
CA MET A 31 -6.03 -20.77 1.12
C MET A 31 -7.28 -20.76 0.20
N GLY A 32 -7.13 -20.44 -1.08
CA GLY A 32 -8.25 -20.36 -2.04
C GLY A 32 -9.20 -19.17 -1.82
N TRP A 33 -8.82 -18.18 -1.01
CA TRP A 33 -9.68 -17.06 -0.68
C TRP A 33 -9.70 -15.99 -1.78
N ILE A 34 -8.65 -15.89 -2.61
CA ILE A 34 -8.66 -15.04 -3.80
C ILE A 34 -8.27 -15.84 -5.04
N PRO A 35 -8.84 -15.54 -6.22
CA PRO A 35 -8.59 -16.30 -7.44
C PRO A 35 -7.25 -15.96 -8.11
N GLY A 36 -6.54 -14.93 -7.64
CA GLY A 36 -5.38 -14.38 -8.30
C GLY A 36 -4.10 -14.53 -7.49
N PRO A 37 -2.99 -15.01 -8.08
CA PRO A 37 -1.73 -15.12 -7.37
C PRO A 37 -1.11 -13.74 -7.09
N ALA A 38 -0.18 -13.70 -6.14
CA ALA A 38 0.72 -12.58 -5.93
C ALA A 38 1.74 -12.46 -7.07
N PHE A 39 2.50 -11.36 -7.07
CA PHE A 39 3.60 -11.09 -8.00
C PHE A 39 3.22 -11.16 -9.48
N ARG A 40 1.95 -10.85 -9.80
CA ARG A 40 1.43 -10.89 -11.16
C ARG A 40 2.22 -9.97 -12.11
N GLN A 41 2.70 -10.57 -13.20
CA GLN A 41 3.45 -9.88 -14.27
C GLN A 41 2.57 -9.55 -15.48
N ALA A 42 1.27 -9.85 -15.42
CA ALA A 42 0.36 -9.54 -16.51
C ALA A 42 0.42 -8.02 -16.82
N PRO A 43 0.56 -7.64 -18.09
CA PRO A 43 0.61 -6.24 -18.48
C PRO A 43 -0.75 -5.59 -18.22
N ILE A 44 -0.74 -4.34 -17.74
CA ILE A 44 -1.96 -3.55 -17.56
C ILE A 44 -1.97 -2.33 -18.47
N ALA A 45 -3.16 -1.99 -18.96
CA ALA A 45 -3.38 -0.78 -19.76
C ALA A 45 -3.06 0.51 -18.94
N PRO A 46 -2.74 1.63 -19.62
CA PRO A 46 -2.62 1.79 -21.07
C PRO A 46 -1.24 1.42 -21.63
N TRP A 47 -0.19 1.45 -20.81
CA TRP A 47 1.20 1.33 -21.26
C TRP A 47 1.77 -0.10 -21.23
N GLY A 48 0.99 -1.09 -20.78
CA GLY A 48 1.42 -2.49 -20.74
C GLY A 48 2.45 -2.80 -19.64
N VAL A 49 2.62 -1.94 -18.64
CA VAL A 49 3.55 -2.17 -17.52
C VAL A 49 3.09 -3.40 -16.72
N PRO A 50 4.00 -4.27 -16.26
CA PRO A 50 3.62 -5.40 -15.43
C PRO A 50 2.89 -4.96 -14.15
N GLN A 51 1.80 -5.66 -13.81
CA GLN A 51 0.93 -5.29 -12.70
C GLN A 51 1.68 -5.10 -11.37
N LEU A 52 2.63 -5.98 -11.04
CA LEU A 52 3.44 -5.87 -9.83
C LEU A 52 4.13 -4.51 -9.73
N TRP A 53 4.85 -4.11 -10.77
CA TRP A 53 5.63 -2.86 -10.77
C TRP A 53 4.74 -1.63 -10.76
N ASN A 54 3.60 -1.67 -11.46
CA ASN A 54 2.60 -0.62 -11.35
C ASN A 54 2.08 -0.49 -9.89
N SER A 55 1.76 -1.61 -9.24
CA SER A 55 1.32 -1.60 -7.84
C SER A 55 2.40 -1.06 -6.91
N CYS A 56 3.66 -1.45 -7.09
CA CYS A 56 4.77 -0.93 -6.29
C CYS A 56 5.00 0.57 -6.51
N PHE A 57 4.91 1.05 -7.75
CA PHE A 57 5.02 2.47 -8.07
C PHE A 57 3.93 3.30 -7.39
N TRP A 58 2.66 2.93 -7.56
CA TRP A 58 1.55 3.64 -6.91
C TRP A 58 1.59 3.49 -5.38
N GLY A 59 2.04 2.33 -4.88
CA GLY A 59 2.32 2.14 -3.46
C GLY A 59 3.38 3.12 -2.94
N GLY A 60 4.46 3.31 -3.69
CA GLY A 60 5.48 4.31 -3.39
C GLY A 60 4.94 5.75 -3.39
N MET A 61 4.05 6.11 -4.33
CA MET A 61 3.39 7.42 -4.33
C MET A 61 2.60 7.67 -3.03
N TRP A 62 1.90 6.65 -2.51
CA TRP A 62 1.28 6.73 -1.20
C TRP A 62 2.30 6.87 -0.07
N GLY A 63 3.49 6.27 -0.19
CA GLY A 63 4.59 6.46 0.74
C GLY A 63 5.14 7.89 0.80
N ILE A 64 5.15 8.61 -0.32
CA ILE A 64 5.47 10.05 -0.37
C ILE A 64 4.43 10.82 0.46
N LEU A 65 3.15 10.52 0.27
CA LEU A 65 2.07 11.15 1.04
C LEU A 65 2.16 10.79 2.53
N PHE A 66 2.50 9.55 2.87
CA PHE A 66 2.77 9.15 4.25
C PHE A 66 3.90 9.97 4.86
N ALA A 67 5.01 10.17 4.14
CA ALA A 67 6.14 10.97 4.60
C ALA A 67 5.78 12.44 4.89
N ILE A 68 4.84 13.00 4.12
CA ILE A 68 4.29 14.34 4.36
C ILE A 68 3.45 14.39 5.65
N LEU A 69 2.72 13.32 5.94
CA LEU A 69 1.74 13.29 7.03
C LEU A 69 2.28 12.73 8.35
N GLU A 70 3.32 11.89 8.32
CA GLU A 70 3.92 11.30 9.53
C GLU A 70 4.38 12.35 10.56
N PRO A 71 4.99 13.49 10.19
CA PRO A 71 5.32 14.54 11.15
C PRO A 71 4.12 15.16 11.86
N LYS A 72 2.91 15.02 11.29
CA LYS A 72 1.64 15.49 11.86
C LYS A 72 0.88 14.40 12.63
N ARG A 73 1.50 13.23 12.82
CA ARG A 73 0.92 12.11 13.58
C ARG A 73 0.53 12.58 14.99
N PRO A 74 -0.68 12.25 15.47
CA PRO A 74 -1.12 12.61 16.81
C PRO A 74 -0.13 12.16 17.89
N ALA A 75 0.07 13.00 18.90
CA ALA A 75 0.90 12.67 20.05
C ALA A 75 0.38 11.38 20.72
N GLY A 76 1.30 10.48 21.07
CA GLY A 76 0.98 9.18 21.69
C GLY A 76 0.49 8.09 20.73
N MET A 77 0.11 8.40 19.48
CA MET A 77 -0.27 7.37 18.51
C MET A 77 0.98 6.61 18.03
N PRO A 78 1.08 5.28 18.20
CA PRO A 78 2.27 4.56 17.75
C PRO A 78 2.36 4.54 16.22
N LEU A 79 3.59 4.59 15.68
CA LEU A 79 3.85 4.66 14.24
C LEU A 79 3.14 3.55 13.44
N TRP A 80 3.15 2.32 13.95
CA TRP A 80 2.52 1.19 13.27
C TRP A 80 1.01 1.38 13.12
N LEU A 81 0.34 1.89 14.16
CA LEU A 81 -1.09 2.14 14.12
C LEU A 81 -1.40 3.29 13.16
N PHE A 82 -0.62 4.37 13.21
CA PHE A 82 -0.76 5.48 12.28
C PHE A 82 -0.61 5.04 10.82
N ALA A 83 0.38 4.21 10.49
CA ALA A 83 0.60 3.70 9.14
C ALA A 83 -0.51 2.75 8.67
N VAL A 84 -1.00 1.86 9.55
CA VAL A 84 -2.16 1.01 9.26
C VAL A 84 -3.38 1.87 8.96
N LEU A 85 -3.73 2.81 9.86
CA LEU A 85 -4.88 3.69 9.67
C LEU A 85 -4.74 4.55 8.41
N PHE A 86 -3.54 5.07 8.13
CA PHE A 86 -3.23 5.77 6.89
C PHE A 86 -3.53 4.90 5.66
N CYS A 87 -3.01 3.67 5.62
CA CYS A 87 -3.19 2.76 4.48
C CYS A 87 -4.66 2.35 4.28
N LEU A 88 -5.41 2.17 5.37
CA LEU A 88 -6.84 1.87 5.34
C LEU A 88 -7.67 3.07 4.88
N ALA A 89 -7.36 4.28 5.38
CA ALA A 89 -8.15 5.47 5.06
C ALA A 89 -7.86 6.00 3.66
N LEU A 90 -6.59 6.05 3.24
CA LEU A 90 -6.21 6.71 1.99
C LEU A 90 -6.03 5.70 0.84
N PRO A 91 -4.97 4.87 0.78
CA PRO A 91 -4.81 3.93 -0.32
C PRO A 91 -5.98 2.96 -0.52
N LEU A 92 -6.59 2.43 0.54
CA LEU A 92 -7.72 1.51 0.41
C LEU A 92 -9.02 2.25 0.05
N VAL A 93 -9.53 3.09 0.94
CA VAL A 93 -10.84 3.73 0.71
C VAL A 93 -10.77 4.71 -0.46
N VAL A 94 -9.85 5.67 -0.43
CA VAL A 94 -9.74 6.67 -1.51
C VAL A 94 -9.19 6.02 -2.79
N GLY A 95 -8.09 5.28 -2.69
CA GLY A 95 -7.45 4.68 -3.87
C GLY A 95 -8.26 3.52 -4.47
N ALA A 96 -8.37 2.42 -3.74
CA ALA A 96 -8.86 1.15 -4.28
C ALA A 96 -10.39 1.05 -4.37
N TRP A 97 -11.14 1.73 -3.52
CA TRP A 97 -12.61 1.66 -3.50
C TRP A 97 -13.30 2.83 -4.20
N VAL A 98 -12.60 3.94 -4.42
CA VAL A 98 -13.15 5.13 -5.08
C VAL A 98 -12.42 5.44 -6.38
N VAL A 99 -11.16 5.89 -6.32
CA VAL A 99 -10.43 6.42 -7.49
C VAL A 99 -10.23 5.37 -8.58
N VAL A 100 -9.73 4.19 -8.22
CA VAL A 100 -9.44 3.13 -9.20
C VAL A 100 -10.73 2.62 -9.88
N PRO A 101 -11.82 2.31 -9.16
CA PRO A 101 -13.08 1.93 -9.78
C PRO A 101 -13.65 3.03 -10.70
N LEU A 102 -13.62 4.31 -10.29
CA LEU A 102 -14.09 5.42 -11.11
C LEU A 102 -13.33 5.52 -12.44
N ILE A 103 -11.99 5.46 -12.39
CA ILE A 103 -11.15 5.49 -13.59
C ILE A 103 -11.44 4.30 -14.52
N LYS A 104 -11.82 3.15 -13.95
CA LYS A 104 -12.07 1.91 -14.69
C LYS A 104 -13.54 1.71 -15.08
N GLY A 105 -14.45 2.62 -14.73
CA GLY A 105 -15.89 2.43 -14.92
C GLY A 105 -16.46 1.23 -14.15
N LEU A 106 -15.89 0.92 -12.98
CA LEU A 106 -16.31 -0.19 -12.11
C LEU A 106 -17.11 0.33 -10.91
N PRO A 107 -17.94 -0.51 -10.27
CA PRO A 107 -18.67 -0.14 -9.05
C PRO A 107 -17.75 0.25 -7.90
N LEU A 108 -18.16 1.29 -7.15
CA LEU A 108 -17.47 1.72 -5.93
C LEU A 108 -17.61 0.68 -4.81
N PHE A 109 -16.70 0.72 -3.82
CA PHE A 109 -16.78 -0.11 -2.60
C PHE A 109 -17.02 -1.61 -2.88
N ALA A 110 -16.38 -2.13 -3.94
CA ALA A 110 -16.56 -3.50 -4.40
C ALA A 110 -18.04 -3.92 -4.61
N ASN A 111 -18.90 -2.97 -5.00
CA ASN A 111 -20.34 -3.16 -5.14
C ASN A 111 -21.04 -3.68 -3.86
N GLY A 112 -20.51 -3.34 -2.68
CA GLY A 112 -21.04 -3.84 -1.40
C GLY A 112 -20.68 -5.30 -1.09
N ASN A 113 -19.79 -5.93 -1.86
CA ASN A 113 -19.31 -7.26 -1.55
C ASN A 113 -18.42 -7.24 -0.29
N THR A 114 -19.04 -7.56 0.85
CA THR A 114 -18.41 -7.54 2.18
C THR A 114 -17.17 -8.43 2.26
N THR A 115 -17.17 -9.57 1.56
CA THR A 115 -16.02 -10.48 1.54
C THR A 115 -14.84 -9.87 0.78
N ALA A 116 -15.09 -9.25 -0.38
CA ALA A 116 -14.06 -8.54 -1.13
C ALA A 116 -13.50 -7.36 -0.32
N MET A 117 -14.36 -6.61 0.36
CA MET A 117 -13.96 -5.51 1.24
C MET A 117 -13.10 -6.01 2.40
N LEU A 118 -13.48 -7.11 3.06
CA LEU A 118 -12.73 -7.71 4.16
C LEU A 118 -11.32 -8.16 3.73
N ARG A 119 -11.21 -8.78 2.55
CA ARG A 119 -9.90 -9.15 1.98
C ARG A 119 -9.04 -7.91 1.78
N SER A 120 -9.59 -6.84 1.21
CA SER A 120 -8.86 -5.59 1.01
C SER A 120 -8.44 -4.93 2.32
N LEU A 121 -9.25 -4.99 3.39
CA LEU A 121 -8.86 -4.51 4.72
C LEU A 121 -7.59 -5.22 5.21
N GLY A 122 -7.53 -6.55 5.10
CA GLY A 122 -6.35 -7.31 5.51
C GLY A 122 -5.11 -6.99 4.67
N ILE A 123 -5.27 -6.92 3.34
CA ILE A 123 -4.16 -6.61 2.43
C ILE A 123 -3.56 -5.23 2.73
N TYR A 124 -4.40 -4.20 2.88
CA TYR A 124 -3.94 -2.83 3.13
C TYR A 124 -3.51 -2.59 4.58
N GLY A 125 -4.12 -3.29 5.54
CA GLY A 125 -3.70 -3.26 6.93
C GLY A 125 -2.30 -3.84 7.12
N VAL A 126 -2.04 -5.04 6.58
CA VAL A 126 -0.71 -5.68 6.64
C VAL A 126 0.33 -4.85 5.86
N TRP A 127 -0.06 -4.26 4.73
CA TRP A 127 0.81 -3.33 4.01
C TRP A 127 1.18 -2.09 4.84
N GLY A 128 0.23 -1.45 5.52
CA GLY A 128 0.48 -0.31 6.40
C GLY A 128 1.40 -0.66 7.58
N PHE A 129 1.25 -1.87 8.13
CA PHE A 129 2.18 -2.38 9.13
C PHE A 129 3.60 -2.53 8.57
N GLY A 130 3.74 -3.11 7.38
CA GLY A 130 5.01 -3.23 6.67
C GLY A 130 5.68 -1.89 6.38
N LEU A 131 4.89 -0.89 5.96
CA LEU A 131 5.35 0.50 5.80
C LEU A 131 5.96 1.03 7.11
N ALA A 132 5.29 0.86 8.24
CA ALA A 132 5.83 1.30 9.54
C ALA A 132 7.12 0.56 9.93
N LEU A 133 7.21 -0.75 9.65
CA LEU A 133 8.43 -1.52 9.91
C LEU A 133 9.62 -0.99 9.10
N PHE A 134 9.43 -0.77 7.79
CA PHE A 134 10.48 -0.19 6.95
C PHE A 134 10.82 1.25 7.35
N TRP A 135 9.80 2.07 7.64
CA TRP A 135 9.99 3.45 8.10
C TRP A 135 10.82 3.53 9.38
N ARG A 136 10.64 2.58 10.31
CA ARG A 136 11.41 2.51 11.56
C ARG A 136 12.77 1.84 11.39
N GLY A 137 12.90 0.82 10.53
CA GLY A 137 14.08 -0.04 10.43
C GLY A 137 15.12 0.41 9.39
N LEU A 138 14.71 1.00 8.27
CA LEU A 138 15.61 1.49 7.21
C LEU A 138 16.35 2.82 7.46
N PRO A 139 16.01 3.71 8.43
CA PRO A 139 16.71 4.98 8.61
C PRO A 139 18.22 4.85 8.85
N ALA A 140 18.69 3.71 9.34
CA ALA A 140 20.11 3.42 9.52
C ALA A 140 20.92 3.52 8.19
N LEU A 141 20.26 3.31 7.05
CA LEU A 141 20.87 3.38 5.72
C LEU A 141 20.95 4.82 5.16
N PHE A 142 20.13 5.74 5.68
CA PHE A 142 19.99 7.11 5.15
C PHE A 142 20.45 8.21 6.12
N ARG A 143 20.81 7.86 7.36
CA ARG A 143 21.33 8.77 8.40
C ARG A 143 22.82 9.10 8.29
N LYS A 144 23.51 8.70 7.22
CA LYS A 144 24.95 8.99 6.98
C LYS A 144 25.21 10.12 5.97
N GLY A 145 24.25 11.01 5.74
CA GLY A 145 24.39 12.18 4.86
C GLY A 145 24.28 13.49 5.60
#